data_AF-A0A7Y5DRG9-F1
#
_entry.id   AF-A0A7Y5DRG9-F1
#
_cell.length_a   1.000
_cell.length_b   1.000
_cell.length_c   1.000
_cell.angle_alpha   90.00
_cell.angle_beta   90.00
_cell.angle_gamma   90.00
#
_symmetry.space_group_name_H-M   'P 1'
#
loop_
_entity.id
_entity.type
_entity.pdbx_description
1 polymer ?
#
loop_
_entity_poly.entity_id
_entity_poly.type
_entity_poly.pdbx_seq_one_letter_code
_entity_poly.pdbx_strand_id
1 'polypeptide(L)'
;MKIHFWAIITLLVSYNSYGQKNMDSFSYFNSPFPNDTPTLFAEGIISTQFNELNSSFSPDGNTFLYTVANNSYSNTFYTIFVSKRVNGKWSKPQIAPFSGQYSDADPFFSPDGKLIYFISYRPVDKDMKGKSDFDIWYLSYEKDRFGQPQHLGENINSGKDELYPTVSINGNLYFSTENGENGYDLMVSKFINKNFEKPESISDSINTKAIEFDACISPNESYIIYTAFGGKGGLGSGDLYISFNENGKWTSGKNLGSKINSTFMEQCPAISPDGKYFFFTSFRDNDNFNYKTTYSTEDYYKLLQSPLNGMANIFWVKSGMIINR
;
A
#
# COMPACT_ATOMS: atom_id res chain seq x y z
N MET A 1 -18.32 31.38 68.55
CA MET A 1 -18.54 30.13 67.79
C MET A 1 -18.36 30.47 66.31
N LYS A 2 -17.16 30.29 65.75
CA LYS A 2 -16.80 30.70 64.38
C LYS A 2 -16.75 29.44 63.50
N ILE A 3 -17.48 29.46 62.39
CA ILE A 3 -17.62 28.36 61.44
C ILE A 3 -16.51 28.51 60.39
N HIS A 4 -15.74 27.44 60.16
CA HIS A 4 -14.76 27.36 59.07
C HIS A 4 -15.41 26.76 57.82
N PHE A 5 -15.36 27.50 56.71
CA PHE A 5 -15.67 26.99 55.37
C PHE A 5 -14.37 26.55 54.70
N TRP A 6 -14.31 25.30 54.25
CA TRP A 6 -13.24 24.80 53.40
C TRP A 6 -13.61 25.07 51.93
N ALA A 7 -12.75 25.78 51.20
CA ALA A 7 -12.85 25.94 49.76
C ALA A 7 -12.01 24.83 49.08
N ILE A 8 -12.67 23.95 48.33
CA ILE A 8 -12.02 22.98 47.45
C ILE A 8 -11.68 23.71 46.15
N ILE A 9 -10.39 23.85 45.85
CA ILE A 9 -9.90 24.35 44.57
C ILE A 9 -9.79 23.15 43.62
N THR A 10 -10.71 23.04 42.67
CA THR A 10 -10.62 22.11 41.55
C THR A 10 -9.73 22.71 40.46
N LEU A 11 -8.53 22.16 40.31
CA LEU A 11 -7.64 22.44 39.18
C LEU A 11 -8.19 21.74 37.93
N LEU A 12 -8.87 22.50 37.07
CA LEU A 12 -9.21 22.09 35.71
C LEU A 12 -7.94 22.17 34.85
N VAL A 13 -7.29 21.03 34.63
CA VAL A 13 -6.25 20.89 33.60
C VAL A 13 -6.96 20.82 32.25
N SER A 14 -7.01 21.94 31.54
CA SER A 14 -7.44 21.99 30.15
C SER A 14 -6.39 21.25 29.30
N TYR A 15 -6.75 20.06 28.81
CA TYR A 15 -6.04 19.44 27.69
C TYR A 15 -6.19 20.38 26.49
N ASN A 16 -5.09 21.04 26.11
CA ASN A 16 -4.99 21.64 24.79
C ASN A 16 -5.07 20.48 23.79
N SER A 17 -6.22 20.34 23.12
CA SER A 17 -6.32 19.52 21.92
C SER A 17 -5.33 20.10 20.91
N TYR A 18 -4.27 19.37 20.63
CA TYR A 18 -3.43 19.65 19.47
C TYR A 18 -4.37 19.66 18.26
N GLY A 19 -4.37 20.79 17.57
CA GLY A 19 -5.40 21.19 16.63
C GLY A 19 -5.85 20.07 15.69
N GLN A 20 -7.14 19.76 15.79
CA GLN A 20 -7.89 19.14 14.72
C GLN A 20 -7.81 20.12 13.54
N LYS A 21 -6.76 19.99 12.70
CA LYS A 21 -6.75 20.64 11.38
C LYS A 21 -8.10 20.29 10.77
N ASN A 22 -8.88 21.30 10.40
CA ASN A 22 -10.12 21.11 9.66
C ASN A 22 -9.83 20.12 8.52
N MET A 23 -10.43 18.93 8.61
CA MET A 23 -10.42 17.91 7.57
C MET A 23 -11.32 18.40 6.42
N ASP A 24 -11.01 19.57 5.87
CA ASP A 24 -11.58 20.04 4.62
C ASP A 24 -11.39 18.91 3.60
N SER A 25 -12.51 18.28 3.26
CA SER A 25 -12.65 16.88 2.88
C SER A 25 -11.53 16.33 2.01
N PHE A 26 -10.98 15.16 2.38
CA PHE A 26 -10.24 14.33 1.42
C PHE A 26 -11.06 14.26 0.12
N SER A 27 -10.41 14.57 -1.00
CA SER A 27 -10.99 14.46 -2.33
C SER A 27 -10.09 13.51 -3.09
N TYR A 28 -10.70 12.51 -3.69
CA TYR A 28 -10.02 11.41 -4.32
C TYR A 28 -10.17 11.57 -5.84
N PHE A 29 -9.50 12.57 -6.42
CA PHE A 29 -9.60 12.93 -7.85
C PHE A 29 -11.03 13.26 -8.32
N ASN A 30 -11.90 13.71 -7.41
CA ASN A 30 -13.34 13.87 -7.65
C ASN A 30 -14.03 12.58 -8.17
N SER A 31 -13.45 11.42 -7.87
CA SER A 31 -14.04 10.13 -8.20
C SER A 31 -15.34 9.95 -7.39
N PRO A 32 -16.40 9.36 -7.99
CA PRO A 32 -17.58 8.97 -7.24
C PRO A 32 -17.19 8.01 -6.10
N PHE A 33 -17.56 8.34 -4.86
CA PHE A 33 -17.21 7.48 -3.72
C PHE A 33 -17.74 6.06 -3.92
N PRO A 34 -16.94 5.03 -3.62
CA PRO A 34 -17.36 3.67 -3.81
C PRO A 34 -18.42 3.30 -2.76
N ASN A 35 -19.36 2.47 -3.18
CA ASN A 35 -20.30 1.81 -2.28
C ASN A 35 -19.66 0.54 -1.70
N ASP A 36 -20.46 -0.51 -1.52
CA ASP A 36 -20.02 -1.79 -0.96
C ASP A 36 -19.61 -2.77 -2.08
N THR A 37 -19.07 -2.23 -3.18
CA THR A 37 -18.59 -2.98 -4.34
C THR A 37 -17.34 -2.27 -4.87
N PRO A 38 -16.23 -3.01 -5.08
CA PRO A 38 -15.04 -2.41 -5.65
C PRO A 38 -15.30 -1.77 -7.02
N THR A 39 -14.71 -0.61 -7.24
CA THR A 39 -14.75 0.11 -8.51
C THR A 39 -13.34 0.57 -8.89
N LEU A 40 -13.13 0.95 -10.14
CA LEU A 40 -11.87 1.57 -10.55
C LEU A 40 -11.64 2.87 -9.79
N PHE A 41 -10.41 3.07 -9.35
CA PHE A 41 -9.98 4.30 -8.72
C PHE A 41 -9.59 5.35 -9.78
N ALA A 42 -10.24 6.51 -9.75
CA ALA A 42 -9.94 7.65 -10.62
C ALA A 42 -9.74 7.25 -12.10
N GLU A 43 -10.74 6.56 -12.65
CA GLU A 43 -10.75 6.02 -14.02
C GLU A 43 -10.34 7.08 -15.07
N GLY A 44 -9.42 6.71 -15.96
CA GLY A 44 -8.87 7.58 -16.99
C GLY A 44 -7.83 8.59 -16.49
N ILE A 45 -7.56 8.64 -15.18
CA ILE A 45 -6.51 9.48 -14.58
C ILE A 45 -5.44 8.62 -13.92
N ILE A 46 -5.84 7.72 -13.03
CA ILE A 46 -4.96 6.78 -12.32
C ILE A 46 -5.08 5.38 -12.93
N SER A 47 -6.28 4.79 -12.92
CA SER A 47 -6.52 3.52 -13.62
C SER A 47 -6.76 3.80 -15.09
N THR A 48 -5.82 3.38 -15.95
CA THR A 48 -5.82 3.64 -17.39
C THR A 48 -5.58 2.33 -18.16
N GLN A 49 -5.09 2.40 -19.40
CA GLN A 49 -4.72 1.22 -20.17
C GLN A 49 -3.37 0.59 -19.79
N PHE A 50 -2.61 1.23 -18.89
CA PHE A 50 -1.30 0.76 -18.49
C PHE A 50 -1.41 -0.20 -17.30
N ASN A 51 -0.27 -0.72 -16.85
CA ASN A 51 -0.20 -1.62 -15.70
C ASN A 51 0.04 -0.79 -14.44
N GLU A 52 -1.03 -0.37 -13.76
CA GLU A 52 -0.97 0.47 -12.56
C GLU A 52 -1.16 -0.33 -11.27
N LEU A 53 -0.22 -0.16 -10.34
CA LEU A 53 -0.10 -0.95 -9.12
C LEU A 53 0.07 -0.06 -7.89
N ASN A 54 -0.30 -0.62 -6.73
CA ASN A 54 -0.15 -0.02 -5.41
C ASN A 54 -0.86 1.33 -5.25
N SER A 55 -0.91 1.81 -4.01
CA SER A 55 -1.40 3.16 -3.74
C SER A 55 -0.88 3.65 -2.41
N SER A 56 -0.44 4.90 -2.37
CA SER A 56 -0.04 5.53 -1.11
C SER A 56 -0.38 7.01 -1.11
N PHE A 57 -1.19 7.40 -0.13
CA PHE A 57 -1.50 8.80 0.13
C PHE A 57 -0.60 9.34 1.23
N SER A 58 -0.18 10.59 1.09
CA SER A 58 0.36 11.33 2.24
C SER A 58 -0.70 11.41 3.34
N PRO A 59 -0.33 11.46 4.64
CA PRO A 59 -1.31 11.48 5.72
C PRO A 59 -2.31 12.64 5.67
N ASP A 60 -1.94 13.75 5.01
CA ASP A 60 -2.82 14.91 4.80
C ASP A 60 -3.73 14.78 3.56
N GLY A 61 -3.60 13.70 2.78
CA GLY A 61 -4.40 13.41 1.60
C GLY A 61 -4.09 14.27 0.38
N ASN A 62 -3.01 15.04 0.38
CA ASN A 62 -2.70 15.96 -0.72
C ASN A 62 -1.64 15.46 -1.69
N THR A 63 -1.00 14.32 -1.42
CA THR A 63 -0.05 13.68 -2.34
C THR A 63 -0.45 12.23 -2.52
N PHE A 64 -0.42 11.76 -3.76
CA PHE A 64 -0.71 10.37 -4.11
C PHE A 64 0.46 9.81 -4.90
N LEU A 65 0.94 8.65 -4.48
CA LEU A 65 1.97 7.86 -5.15
C LEU A 65 1.39 6.51 -5.57
N TYR A 66 1.80 6.04 -6.75
CA TYR A 66 1.45 4.73 -7.28
C TYR A 66 2.53 4.29 -8.27
N THR A 67 2.53 3.02 -8.63
CA THR A 67 3.51 2.43 -9.54
C THR A 67 2.87 2.23 -10.91
N VAL A 68 3.61 2.47 -11.98
CA VAL A 68 3.25 2.06 -13.34
C VAL A 68 4.35 1.17 -13.88
N ALA A 69 3.98 0.03 -14.46
CA ALA A 69 4.91 -0.90 -15.10
C ALA A 69 4.74 -0.93 -16.62
N ASN A 70 5.80 -1.30 -17.33
CA ASN A 70 5.66 -1.76 -18.71
C ASN A 70 5.01 -3.15 -18.76
N ASN A 71 4.59 -3.59 -19.96
CA ASN A 71 3.90 -4.87 -20.15
C ASN A 71 4.86 -6.01 -20.53
N SER A 72 6.14 -5.92 -20.15
CA SER A 72 7.16 -6.92 -20.50
C SER A 72 7.40 -7.87 -19.34
N TYR A 73 7.15 -9.17 -19.54
CA TYR A 73 7.47 -10.18 -18.51
C TYR A 73 8.97 -10.42 -18.33
N SER A 74 9.77 -10.32 -19.40
CA SER A 74 11.20 -10.62 -19.38
C SER A 74 12.08 -9.45 -18.97
N ASN A 75 11.52 -8.24 -18.97
CA ASN A 75 12.20 -7.01 -18.60
C ASN A 75 11.19 -6.01 -18.01
N THR A 76 10.52 -6.43 -16.94
CA THR A 76 9.58 -5.57 -16.23
C THR A 76 10.33 -4.38 -15.65
N PHE A 77 9.82 -3.19 -15.90
CA PHE A 77 10.38 -1.94 -15.39
C PHE A 77 9.28 -1.14 -14.72
N TYR A 78 9.42 -0.96 -13.41
CA TYR A 78 8.47 -0.23 -12.58
C TYR A 78 8.92 1.22 -12.42
N THR A 79 7.96 2.14 -12.42
CA THR A 79 8.23 3.56 -12.20
C THR A 79 7.18 4.14 -11.28
N ILE A 80 7.62 4.89 -10.26
CA ILE A 80 6.72 5.53 -9.31
C ILE A 80 6.25 6.86 -9.89
N PHE A 81 4.95 7.07 -9.88
CA PHE A 81 4.27 8.30 -10.29
C PHE A 81 3.77 9.07 -9.06
N VAL A 82 3.66 10.39 -9.21
CA VAL A 82 3.11 11.30 -8.22
C VAL A 82 2.02 12.18 -8.82
N SER A 83 0.94 12.38 -8.07
CA SER A 83 0.01 13.48 -8.27
C SER A 83 -0.15 14.27 -6.96
N LYS A 84 -0.36 15.59 -7.07
CA LYS A 84 -0.50 16.49 -5.93
C LYS A 84 -1.80 17.28 -6.01
N ARG A 85 -2.46 17.45 -4.86
CA ARG A 85 -3.67 18.25 -4.69
C ARG A 85 -3.30 19.64 -4.18
N VAL A 86 -3.50 20.65 -5.02
CA VAL A 86 -3.29 22.05 -4.65
C VAL A 86 -4.61 22.80 -4.84
N ASN A 87 -5.06 23.51 -3.81
CA ASN A 87 -6.34 24.24 -3.82
C ASN A 87 -7.53 23.36 -4.26
N GLY A 88 -7.58 22.11 -3.76
CA GLY A 88 -8.65 21.16 -4.04
C GLY A 88 -8.58 20.48 -5.42
N LYS A 89 -7.59 20.80 -6.25
CA LYS A 89 -7.43 20.20 -7.59
C LYS A 89 -6.19 19.31 -7.66
N TRP A 90 -6.36 18.10 -8.16
CA TRP A 90 -5.25 17.19 -8.43
C TRP A 90 -4.53 17.56 -9.71
N SER A 91 -3.20 17.49 -9.70
CA SER A 91 -2.39 17.61 -10.90
C SER A 91 -2.50 16.35 -11.77
N LYS A 92 -2.18 16.46 -13.05
CA LYS A 92 -1.94 15.26 -13.87
C LYS A 92 -0.81 14.44 -13.22
N PRO A 93 -0.90 13.10 -13.17
CA PRO A 93 0.22 12.27 -12.74
C PRO A 93 1.47 12.50 -13.58
N GLN A 94 2.63 12.45 -12.91
CA GLN A 94 3.95 12.55 -13.53
C GLN A 94 4.91 11.61 -12.80
N ILE A 95 6.02 11.23 -13.43
CA ILE A 95 7.06 10.43 -12.77
C ILE A 95 7.55 11.17 -11.52
N ALA A 96 7.62 10.47 -10.40
CA ALA A 96 8.11 11.03 -9.15
C ALA A 96 9.59 11.45 -9.31
N PRO A 97 10.04 12.59 -8.76
CA PRO A 97 11.40 13.09 -8.99
C PRO A 97 12.55 12.17 -8.57
N PHE A 98 12.27 11.14 -7.77
CA PHE A 98 13.23 10.14 -7.31
C PHE A 98 13.19 8.82 -8.09
N SER A 99 12.32 8.71 -9.11
CA SER A 99 12.08 7.50 -9.90
C SER A 99 12.26 7.72 -11.41
N GLY A 100 12.25 6.63 -12.18
CA GLY A 100 12.36 6.63 -13.66
C GLY A 100 13.77 6.39 -14.20
N GLN A 101 14.77 6.34 -13.33
CA GLN A 101 16.14 5.92 -13.69
C GLN A 101 16.37 4.43 -13.42
N TYR A 102 15.77 3.92 -12.34
CA TYR A 102 15.86 2.52 -11.92
C TYR A 102 14.44 1.95 -11.88
N SER A 103 14.33 0.63 -11.83
CA SER A 103 13.06 0.00 -11.54
C SER A 103 12.73 0.30 -10.08
N ASP A 104 11.71 1.13 -9.84
CA ASP A 104 11.26 1.52 -8.50
C ASP A 104 9.76 1.23 -8.37
N ALA A 105 9.35 0.69 -7.22
CA ALA A 105 7.96 0.30 -6.95
C ALA A 105 7.58 0.49 -5.47
N ASP A 106 6.35 0.09 -5.13
CA ASP A 106 5.81 -0.01 -3.78
C ASP A 106 6.03 1.21 -2.86
N PRO A 107 5.65 2.44 -3.30
CA PRO A 107 5.80 3.61 -2.46
C PRO A 107 4.88 3.51 -1.24
N PHE A 108 5.39 3.90 -0.06
CA PHE A 108 4.63 3.98 1.18
C PHE A 108 4.99 5.22 2.00
N PHE A 109 4.01 6.09 2.24
CA PHE A 109 4.15 7.16 3.22
C PHE A 109 4.10 6.62 4.65
N SER A 110 5.13 6.94 5.43
CA SER A 110 5.10 6.78 6.89
C SER A 110 3.89 7.49 7.52
N PRO A 111 3.34 6.97 8.63
CA PRO A 111 2.16 7.56 9.29
C PRO A 111 2.34 9.02 9.71
N ASP A 112 3.56 9.46 10.02
CA ASP A 112 3.86 10.85 10.37
C ASP A 112 4.09 11.77 9.16
N GLY A 113 4.11 11.19 7.95
CA GLY A 113 4.23 11.88 6.68
C GLY A 113 5.63 12.41 6.37
N LYS A 114 6.64 12.08 7.18
CA LYS A 114 8.01 12.61 7.01
C LYS A 114 8.90 11.74 6.15
N LEU A 115 8.61 10.45 6.05
CA LEU A 115 9.36 9.49 5.24
C LEU A 115 8.47 8.84 4.19
N ILE A 116 9.06 8.54 3.05
CA ILE A 116 8.52 7.64 2.03
C ILE A 116 9.48 6.45 1.93
N TYR A 117 8.94 5.25 2.11
CA TYR A 117 9.61 3.99 1.81
C TYR A 117 9.22 3.53 0.41
N PHE A 118 10.10 2.81 -0.26
CA PHE A 118 9.85 2.23 -1.59
C PHE A 118 10.89 1.15 -1.88
N ILE A 119 10.70 0.37 -2.93
CA ILE A 119 11.67 -0.63 -3.36
C ILE A 119 12.40 -0.22 -4.63
N SER A 120 13.66 -0.61 -4.79
CA SER A 120 14.47 -0.20 -5.94
C SER A 120 15.59 -1.18 -6.30
N TYR A 121 15.82 -1.36 -7.61
CA TYR A 121 17.02 -2.02 -8.17
C TYR A 121 18.25 -1.09 -8.24
N ARG A 122 18.15 0.09 -7.66
CA ARG A 122 19.25 1.06 -7.64
C ARG A 122 20.47 0.50 -6.92
N PRO A 123 21.68 0.71 -7.45
CA PRO A 123 22.89 0.23 -6.79
C PRO A 123 23.15 1.01 -5.50
N VAL A 124 23.62 0.31 -4.47
CA VAL A 124 24.04 0.91 -3.18
C VAL A 124 25.28 1.77 -3.36
N ASP A 125 26.28 1.25 -4.09
CA ASP A 125 27.48 1.97 -4.46
C ASP A 125 27.43 2.48 -5.90
N LYS A 126 27.87 3.72 -6.13
CA LYS A 126 27.81 4.39 -7.45
C LYS A 126 28.59 3.65 -8.55
N ASP A 127 29.55 2.82 -8.16
CA ASP A 127 30.39 2.04 -9.07
C ASP A 127 29.82 0.64 -9.37
N MET A 128 28.79 0.20 -8.63
CA MET A 128 28.10 -1.05 -8.89
C MET A 128 27.10 -0.90 -10.04
N LYS A 129 27.15 -1.82 -11.01
CA LYS A 129 26.18 -1.90 -12.10
C LYS A 129 24.93 -2.66 -11.66
N GLY A 130 23.97 -1.94 -11.09
CA GLY A 130 22.62 -2.44 -10.76
C GLY A 130 22.61 -3.59 -9.75
N LYS A 131 21.47 -3.78 -9.08
CA LYS A 131 21.18 -5.02 -8.35
C LYS A 131 20.35 -5.96 -9.22
N SER A 132 20.32 -7.24 -8.87
CA SER A 132 19.44 -8.24 -9.46
C SER A 132 18.18 -8.48 -8.64
N ASP A 133 18.02 -7.71 -7.56
CA ASP A 133 17.10 -7.91 -6.46
C ASP A 133 16.66 -6.55 -5.90
N PHE A 134 15.43 -6.49 -5.40
CA PHE A 134 14.79 -5.29 -4.86
C PHE A 134 15.21 -5.10 -3.42
N ASP A 135 15.79 -3.94 -3.14
CA ASP A 135 16.02 -3.48 -1.78
C ASP A 135 14.95 -2.49 -1.36
N ILE A 136 14.72 -2.38 -0.05
CA ILE A 136 13.97 -1.28 0.55
C ILE A 136 14.88 -0.05 0.68
N TRP A 137 14.37 1.06 0.15
CA TRP A 137 14.94 2.40 0.24
C TRP A 137 13.94 3.34 0.92
N TYR A 138 14.44 4.47 1.41
CA TYR A 138 13.60 5.53 1.96
C TYR A 138 14.12 6.91 1.59
N LEU A 139 13.28 7.93 1.71
CA LEU A 139 13.65 9.33 1.58
C LEU A 139 12.77 10.21 2.46
N SER A 140 13.25 11.42 2.76
CA SER A 140 12.46 12.42 3.47
C SER A 140 11.41 13.08 2.56
N TYR A 141 10.27 13.45 3.13
CA TYR A 141 9.24 14.24 2.50
C TYR A 141 8.87 15.43 3.38
N GLU A 142 9.23 16.63 2.94
CA GLU A 142 8.99 17.85 3.71
C GLU A 142 8.61 19.02 2.81
N LYS A 143 7.57 19.77 3.19
CA LYS A 143 7.13 20.98 2.46
C LYS A 143 6.97 20.70 0.96
N ASP A 144 6.29 19.60 0.64
CA ASP A 144 6.05 19.11 -0.72
C ASP A 144 7.31 18.81 -1.55
N ARG A 145 8.43 18.49 -0.89
CA ARG A 145 9.69 18.14 -1.54
C ARG A 145 10.16 16.76 -1.12
N PHE A 146 10.64 16.02 -2.11
CA PHE A 146 11.29 14.72 -1.94
C PHE A 146 12.77 14.93 -1.65
N GLY A 147 13.29 14.27 -0.64
CA GLY A 147 14.71 14.16 -0.34
C GLY A 147 15.44 13.24 -1.32
N GLN A 148 16.68 12.90 -0.96
CA GLN A 148 17.45 11.92 -1.71
C GLN A 148 17.17 10.50 -1.17
N PRO A 149 17.00 9.50 -2.05
CA PRO A 149 16.94 8.11 -1.65
C PRO A 149 18.14 7.65 -0.82
N GLN A 150 17.86 6.88 0.22
CA GLN A 150 18.82 6.24 1.10
C GLN A 150 18.47 4.76 1.21
N HIS A 151 19.48 3.90 1.11
CA HIS A 151 19.34 2.47 1.33
C HIS A 151 19.03 2.20 2.80
N LEU A 152 18.13 1.25 3.09
CA LEU A 152 17.71 0.97 4.46
C LEU A 152 18.71 0.11 5.25
N GLY A 153 19.77 -0.36 4.58
CA GLY A 153 20.90 -1.08 5.16
C GLY A 153 20.72 -2.60 5.15
N GLU A 154 21.87 -3.28 5.20
CA GLU A 154 22.01 -4.75 5.14
C GLU A 154 21.44 -5.51 6.37
N ASN A 155 20.94 -4.79 7.38
CA ASN A 155 20.20 -5.43 8.47
C ASN A 155 18.75 -5.76 8.06
N ILE A 156 18.20 -5.00 7.11
CA ILE A 156 16.87 -5.21 6.55
C ILE A 156 16.96 -5.90 5.20
N ASN A 157 17.76 -5.31 4.32
CA ASN A 157 17.93 -5.79 2.95
C ASN A 157 18.89 -6.99 2.93
N SER A 158 18.56 -7.97 2.10
CA SER A 158 19.30 -9.22 1.96
C SER A 158 19.94 -9.33 0.56
N GLY A 159 20.34 -10.55 0.17
CA GLY A 159 20.78 -10.85 -1.19
C GLY A 159 19.65 -11.30 -2.12
N LYS A 160 18.40 -11.04 -1.75
CA LYS A 160 17.17 -11.40 -2.47
C LYS A 160 16.16 -10.25 -2.37
N ASP A 161 15.01 -10.41 -3.01
CA ASP A 161 13.96 -9.39 -3.01
C ASP A 161 13.36 -9.16 -1.62
N GLU A 162 13.35 -7.88 -1.21
CA GLU A 162 12.49 -7.32 -0.17
C GLU A 162 11.46 -6.38 -0.79
N LEU A 163 10.18 -6.72 -0.60
CA LEU A 163 9.06 -6.08 -1.28
C LEU A 163 8.08 -5.42 -0.32
N TYR A 164 7.31 -4.47 -0.84
CA TYR A 164 6.13 -3.91 -0.19
C TYR A 164 6.31 -3.40 1.25
N PRO A 165 7.23 -2.44 1.49
CA PRO A 165 7.48 -1.92 2.84
C PRO A 165 6.28 -1.10 3.34
N THR A 166 5.76 -1.45 4.51
CA THR A 166 4.78 -0.63 5.26
C THR A 166 5.21 -0.44 6.70
N VAL A 167 4.81 0.68 7.32
CA VAL A 167 5.29 1.08 8.66
C VAL A 167 4.14 1.47 9.57
N SER A 168 4.16 0.97 10.80
CA SER A 168 3.18 1.33 11.84
C SER A 168 3.49 2.66 12.53
N ILE A 169 2.58 3.16 13.37
CA ILE A 169 2.78 4.42 14.12
C ILE A 169 3.94 4.34 15.11
N ASN A 170 4.28 3.13 15.55
CA ASN A 170 5.44 2.87 16.43
C ASN A 170 6.76 2.81 15.64
N GLY A 171 6.69 2.87 14.31
CA GLY A 171 7.85 2.81 13.42
C GLY A 171 8.25 1.40 13.00
N ASN A 172 7.55 0.35 13.46
CA ASN A 172 7.85 -1.03 13.08
C ASN A 172 7.61 -1.20 11.57
N LEU A 173 8.58 -1.82 10.90
CA LEU A 173 8.56 -2.09 9.47
C LEU A 173 8.00 -3.49 9.21
N TYR A 174 7.10 -3.59 8.24
CA TYR A 174 6.52 -4.82 7.73
C TYR A 174 6.83 -4.90 6.24
N PHE A 175 7.26 -6.05 5.76
CA PHE A 175 7.67 -6.24 4.36
C PHE A 175 7.64 -7.73 4.00
N SER A 176 7.73 -8.04 2.72
CA SER A 176 7.86 -9.41 2.22
C SER A 176 9.32 -9.70 1.85
N THR A 177 9.80 -10.92 2.09
CA THR A 177 11.16 -11.33 1.67
C THR A 177 11.11 -12.63 0.89
N GLU A 178 11.89 -12.75 -0.18
CA GLU A 178 12.04 -13.99 -0.96
C GLU A 178 12.92 -15.06 -0.24
N ASN A 179 13.27 -14.81 1.02
CA ASN A 179 13.92 -15.78 1.90
C ASN A 179 12.92 -16.65 2.67
N GLY A 180 11.64 -16.63 2.29
CA GLY A 180 10.60 -17.45 2.91
C GLY A 180 10.74 -18.94 2.61
N GLU A 181 10.02 -19.78 3.35
CA GLU A 181 10.11 -21.25 3.23
C GLU A 181 9.71 -21.75 1.83
N ASN A 182 8.68 -21.14 1.22
CA ASN A 182 8.11 -21.53 -0.08
C ASN A 182 8.17 -20.41 -1.14
N GLY A 183 9.03 -19.40 -0.95
CA GLY A 183 9.11 -18.21 -1.79
C GLY A 183 9.13 -16.95 -0.95
N TYR A 184 8.04 -16.17 -1.00
CA TYR A 184 7.87 -15.00 -0.15
C TYR A 184 7.21 -15.34 1.19
N ASP A 185 7.75 -14.75 2.25
CA ASP A 185 7.14 -14.69 3.58
C ASP A 185 7.08 -13.25 4.09
N LEU A 186 6.17 -12.98 5.03
CA LEU A 186 6.01 -11.68 5.67
C LEU A 186 6.88 -11.54 6.92
N MET A 187 7.60 -10.44 7.00
CA MET A 187 8.54 -10.12 8.07
C MET A 187 8.08 -8.88 8.83
N VAL A 188 8.49 -8.79 10.09
CA VAL A 188 8.41 -7.58 10.90
C VAL A 188 9.80 -7.26 11.46
N SER A 189 10.19 -5.99 11.42
CA SER A 189 11.35 -5.46 12.11
C SER A 189 10.93 -4.35 13.06
N LYS A 190 11.24 -4.52 14.34
CA LYS A 190 10.90 -3.54 15.39
C LYS A 190 11.80 -2.32 15.29
N PHE A 191 11.22 -1.14 15.46
CA PHE A 191 11.98 0.11 15.51
C PHE A 191 12.23 0.55 16.95
N ILE A 192 13.45 0.32 17.42
CA ILE A 192 13.86 0.57 18.81
C ILE A 192 15.12 1.44 18.82
N ASN A 193 15.12 2.48 19.66
CA ASN A 193 16.27 3.38 19.82
C ASN A 193 16.79 3.95 18.47
N LYS A 194 15.87 4.31 17.58
CA LYS A 194 16.13 4.85 16.23
C LYS A 194 16.78 3.87 15.25
N ASN A 195 16.72 2.57 15.52
CA ASN A 195 17.23 1.53 14.64
C ASN A 195 16.19 0.44 14.44
N PHE A 196 16.23 -0.17 13.27
CA PHE A 196 15.50 -1.41 13.02
C PHE A 196 16.26 -2.58 13.63
N GLU A 197 15.56 -3.43 14.38
CA GLU A 197 16.11 -4.70 14.84
C GLU A 197 16.19 -5.72 13.69
N LYS A 198 16.81 -6.88 13.94
CA LYS A 198 16.81 -7.96 12.95
C LYS A 198 15.36 -8.37 12.62
N PRO A 199 14.98 -8.49 11.34
CA PRO A 199 13.66 -8.95 10.95
C PRO A 199 13.33 -10.34 11.50
N GLU A 200 12.10 -10.52 11.95
CA GLU A 200 11.53 -11.80 12.38
C GLU A 200 10.28 -12.13 11.55
N SER A 201 10.00 -13.43 11.39
CA SER A 201 8.74 -13.88 10.76
C SER A 201 7.57 -13.33 11.57
N ILE A 202 6.55 -12.81 10.88
CA ILE A 202 5.45 -12.11 11.54
C ILE A 202 4.63 -13.03 12.46
N SER A 203 4.33 -14.26 12.00
CA SER A 203 3.61 -15.30 12.74
C SER A 203 3.39 -16.54 11.85
N ASP A 204 3.49 -17.74 12.41
CA ASP A 204 3.07 -19.00 11.78
C ASP A 204 1.55 -19.07 11.47
N SER A 205 0.76 -18.12 12.00
CA SER A 205 -0.67 -17.99 11.67
C SER A 205 -0.91 -17.20 10.39
N ILE A 206 0.10 -16.46 9.91
CA ILE A 206 0.06 -15.66 8.70
C ILE A 206 0.94 -16.29 7.63
N ASN A 207 2.21 -16.55 7.93
CA ASN A 207 3.12 -17.25 7.04
C ASN A 207 2.81 -18.74 7.10
N THR A 208 2.30 -19.29 6.02
CA THR A 208 1.84 -20.67 5.95
C THR A 208 2.67 -21.47 4.96
N LYS A 209 2.12 -22.57 4.42
CA LYS A 209 2.75 -23.28 3.29
C LYS A 209 2.45 -22.63 1.94
N ALA A 210 1.56 -21.64 1.92
CA ALA A 210 1.32 -20.79 0.76
C ALA A 210 2.48 -19.78 0.62
N ILE A 211 2.36 -18.91 -0.37
CA ILE A 211 3.26 -17.76 -0.53
C ILE A 211 2.50 -16.53 -0.04
N GLU A 212 3.01 -15.83 0.96
CA GLU A 212 2.43 -14.61 1.52
C GLU A 212 3.30 -13.38 1.22
N PHE A 213 2.71 -12.35 0.64
CA PHE A 213 3.41 -11.14 0.22
C PHE A 213 2.49 -9.90 0.24
N ASP A 214 3.05 -8.72 -0.04
CA ASP A 214 2.34 -7.44 -0.12
C ASP A 214 1.54 -7.09 1.14
N ALA A 215 2.23 -6.90 2.26
CA ALA A 215 1.60 -6.63 3.55
C ALA A 215 1.27 -5.15 3.79
N CYS A 216 0.01 -4.85 4.09
CA CYS A 216 -0.45 -3.57 4.61
C CYS A 216 -0.83 -3.69 6.09
N ILE A 217 0.04 -3.18 6.96
CA ILE A 217 -0.21 -3.09 8.41
C ILE A 217 -1.08 -1.88 8.76
N SER A 218 -2.05 -2.06 9.66
CA SER A 218 -2.80 -0.94 10.20
C SER A 218 -1.91 -0.04 11.08
N PRO A 219 -2.15 1.28 11.16
CA PRO A 219 -1.24 2.18 11.90
C PRO A 219 -1.00 1.77 13.36
N ASN A 220 -1.98 1.17 14.02
CA ASN A 220 -1.90 0.69 15.40
C ASN A 220 -1.65 -0.82 15.52
N GLU A 221 -1.28 -1.48 14.42
CA GLU A 221 -0.99 -2.92 14.33
C GLU A 221 -2.14 -3.83 14.77
N SER A 222 -3.38 -3.34 14.72
CA SER A 222 -4.58 -4.10 15.10
C SER A 222 -5.03 -5.11 14.04
N TYR A 223 -4.67 -4.89 12.78
CA TYR A 223 -4.91 -5.82 11.68
C TYR A 223 -3.83 -5.66 10.61
N ILE A 224 -3.67 -6.70 9.79
CA ILE A 224 -2.81 -6.71 8.62
C ILE A 224 -3.58 -7.32 7.46
N ILE A 225 -3.47 -6.69 6.28
CA ILE A 225 -4.04 -7.19 5.04
C ILE A 225 -2.87 -7.58 4.14
N TYR A 226 -2.94 -8.74 3.50
CA TYR A 226 -1.85 -9.25 2.68
C TYR A 226 -2.38 -10.09 1.52
N THR A 227 -1.53 -10.35 0.54
CA THR A 227 -1.83 -11.26 -0.57
C THR A 227 -1.26 -12.64 -0.28
N ALA A 228 -2.00 -13.69 -0.66
CA ALA A 228 -1.47 -15.04 -0.64
C ALA A 228 -1.79 -15.82 -1.92
N PHE A 229 -0.81 -16.57 -2.43
CA PHE A 229 -1.02 -17.58 -3.47
C PHE A 229 -1.26 -18.95 -2.84
N GLY A 230 -2.41 -19.58 -3.15
CA GLY A 230 -2.74 -20.90 -2.61
C GLY A 230 -3.18 -20.88 -1.13
N GLY A 231 -3.51 -19.69 -0.61
CA GLY A 231 -4.08 -19.55 0.72
C GLY A 231 -5.42 -20.29 0.88
N LYS A 232 -5.78 -20.61 2.14
CA LYS A 232 -6.99 -21.37 2.44
C LYS A 232 -8.26 -20.61 2.00
N GLY A 233 -9.05 -21.23 1.13
CA GLY A 233 -10.29 -20.64 0.63
C GLY A 233 -10.08 -19.61 -0.49
N GLY A 234 -8.90 -19.62 -1.12
CA GLY A 234 -8.60 -18.82 -2.31
C GLY A 234 -9.54 -19.11 -3.48
N LEU A 235 -9.71 -18.11 -4.34
CA LEU A 235 -10.63 -18.09 -5.47
C LEU A 235 -9.91 -18.09 -6.82
N GLY A 236 -8.60 -17.85 -6.84
CA GLY A 236 -7.88 -17.72 -8.09
C GLY A 236 -6.36 -17.68 -7.91
N SER A 237 -5.76 -16.62 -8.44
CA SER A 237 -4.33 -16.39 -8.44
C SER A 237 -3.87 -15.88 -7.06
N GLY A 238 -3.34 -14.67 -6.95
CA GLY A 238 -3.12 -14.04 -5.65
C GLY A 238 -4.44 -13.53 -5.09
N ASP A 239 -4.79 -13.91 -3.86
CA ASP A 239 -6.00 -13.47 -3.17
C ASP A 239 -5.64 -12.63 -1.95
N LEU A 240 -6.49 -11.66 -1.59
CA LEU A 240 -6.32 -10.84 -0.38
C LEU A 240 -6.91 -11.52 0.87
N TYR A 241 -6.15 -11.47 1.95
CA TYR A 241 -6.47 -11.99 3.28
C TYR A 241 -6.33 -10.89 4.33
N ILE A 242 -7.04 -11.06 5.44
CA ILE A 242 -6.89 -10.22 6.64
C ILE A 242 -6.62 -11.08 7.87
N SER A 243 -5.70 -10.62 8.71
CA SER A 243 -5.46 -11.16 10.06
C SER A 243 -5.58 -10.04 11.09
N PHE A 244 -6.08 -10.37 12.28
CA PHE A 244 -6.25 -9.43 13.39
C PHE A 244 -5.24 -9.72 14.48
N ASN A 245 -4.79 -8.66 15.15
CA ASN A 245 -3.89 -8.77 16.29
C ASN A 245 -4.69 -8.74 17.60
N GLU A 246 -4.79 -9.91 18.24
CA GLU A 246 -5.48 -10.09 19.50
C GLU A 246 -4.44 -10.16 20.64
N ASN A 247 -4.12 -8.99 21.20
CA ASN A 247 -3.16 -8.84 22.32
C ASN A 247 -1.75 -9.37 22.01
N GLY A 248 -1.21 -9.01 20.85
CA GLY A 248 0.12 -9.42 20.39
C GLY A 248 0.16 -10.76 19.66
N LYS A 249 -1.00 -11.37 19.39
CA LYS A 249 -1.11 -12.62 18.65
C LYS A 249 -1.95 -12.40 17.40
N TRP A 250 -1.35 -12.71 16.25
CA TRP A 250 -2.06 -12.68 14.98
C TRP A 250 -3.01 -13.87 14.85
N THR A 251 -4.24 -13.62 14.41
CA THR A 251 -5.18 -14.68 14.04
C THR A 251 -4.76 -15.35 12.74
N SER A 252 -5.32 -16.52 12.43
CA SER A 252 -5.17 -17.07 11.08
C SER A 252 -5.77 -16.13 10.03
N GLY A 253 -5.14 -16.05 8.86
CA GLY A 253 -5.64 -15.27 7.74
C GLY A 253 -7.03 -15.70 7.28
N LYS A 254 -7.92 -14.73 7.09
CA LYS A 254 -9.27 -14.90 6.54
C LYS A 254 -9.33 -14.31 5.14
N ASN A 255 -9.66 -15.13 4.14
CA ASN A 255 -9.87 -14.68 2.76
C ASN A 255 -10.98 -13.60 2.73
N LEU A 256 -10.76 -12.51 2.00
CA LEU A 256 -11.71 -11.39 1.93
C LEU A 256 -12.98 -11.68 1.09
N GLY A 257 -13.04 -12.86 0.47
CA GLY A 257 -14.18 -13.40 -0.25
C GLY A 257 -14.40 -12.76 -1.62
N SER A 258 -15.34 -13.32 -2.38
CA SER A 258 -15.58 -13.00 -3.81
C SER A 258 -16.10 -11.59 -4.11
N LYS A 259 -16.38 -10.78 -3.08
CA LYS A 259 -16.68 -9.35 -3.26
C LYS A 259 -15.41 -8.54 -3.47
N ILE A 260 -14.30 -8.96 -2.87
CA ILE A 260 -13.00 -8.31 -2.97
C ILE A 260 -12.14 -9.08 -3.95
N ASN A 261 -12.00 -10.39 -3.73
CA ASN A 261 -11.20 -11.28 -4.56
C ASN A 261 -11.96 -11.76 -5.80
N SER A 262 -11.22 -12.18 -6.82
CA SER A 262 -11.74 -12.72 -8.07
C SER A 262 -10.95 -13.98 -8.48
N THR A 263 -11.15 -14.47 -9.69
CA THR A 263 -10.31 -15.54 -10.25
C THR A 263 -8.95 -15.03 -10.75
N PHE A 264 -8.78 -13.71 -10.84
CA PHE A 264 -7.54 -13.05 -11.25
C PHE A 264 -6.62 -12.84 -10.04
N MET A 265 -5.57 -12.05 -10.23
CA MET A 265 -4.67 -11.66 -9.14
C MET A 265 -5.18 -10.38 -8.49
N GLU A 266 -5.30 -10.40 -7.16
CA GLU A 266 -5.46 -9.26 -6.29
C GLU A 266 -4.24 -9.07 -5.41
N GLN A 267 -3.68 -7.87 -5.43
CA GLN A 267 -2.46 -7.55 -4.71
C GLN A 267 -2.39 -6.10 -4.27
N CYS A 268 -1.27 -5.74 -3.65
CA CYS A 268 -0.99 -4.39 -3.22
C CYS A 268 -2.11 -3.73 -2.38
N PRO A 269 -2.49 -4.30 -1.23
CA PRO A 269 -3.48 -3.69 -0.35
C PRO A 269 -2.98 -2.36 0.23
N ALA A 270 -3.88 -1.40 0.39
CA ALA A 270 -3.63 -0.15 1.10
C ALA A 270 -4.91 0.42 1.73
N ILE A 271 -4.76 1.22 2.78
CA ILE A 271 -5.87 1.90 3.46
C ILE A 271 -5.67 3.42 3.32
N SER A 272 -6.75 4.16 3.06
CA SER A 272 -6.68 5.63 3.05
C SER A 272 -6.24 6.16 4.42
N PRO A 273 -5.57 7.33 4.49
CA PRO A 273 -5.16 7.92 5.77
C PRO A 273 -6.32 8.22 6.73
N ASP A 274 -7.51 8.49 6.19
CA ASP A 274 -8.74 8.67 6.98
C ASP A 274 -9.41 7.35 7.41
N GLY A 275 -8.83 6.20 7.02
CA GLY A 275 -9.29 4.86 7.34
C GLY A 275 -10.59 4.44 6.64
N LYS A 276 -11.18 5.25 5.76
CA LYS A 276 -12.51 5.01 5.18
C LYS A 276 -12.51 4.11 3.96
N TYR A 277 -11.41 4.06 3.22
CA TYR A 277 -11.33 3.36 1.95
C TYR A 277 -10.19 2.36 1.95
N PHE A 278 -10.47 1.21 1.35
CA PHE A 278 -9.51 0.18 1.05
C PHE A 278 -9.21 0.22 -0.44
N PHE A 279 -7.94 0.19 -0.78
CA PHE A 279 -7.41 0.15 -2.14
C PHE A 279 -6.67 -1.16 -2.35
N PHE A 280 -6.73 -1.66 -3.57
CA PHE A 280 -5.98 -2.83 -3.98
C PHE A 280 -5.80 -2.80 -5.49
N THR A 281 -4.80 -3.52 -5.97
CA THR A 281 -4.59 -3.73 -7.39
C THR A 281 -5.27 -5.03 -7.81
N SER A 282 -5.92 -5.03 -8.97
CA SER A 282 -6.50 -6.25 -9.53
C SER A 282 -6.31 -6.30 -11.05
N PHE A 283 -6.12 -7.52 -11.57
CA PHE A 283 -6.03 -7.83 -12.99
C PHE A 283 -7.38 -8.24 -13.60
N ARG A 284 -8.49 -8.04 -12.86
CA ARG A 284 -9.82 -8.36 -13.37
C ARG A 284 -10.14 -7.54 -14.62
N ASP A 285 -10.69 -8.21 -15.61
CA ASP A 285 -11.14 -7.63 -16.87
C ASP A 285 -12.66 -7.39 -16.92
N ASN A 286 -13.37 -7.75 -15.85
CA ASN A 286 -14.84 -7.63 -15.76
C ASN A 286 -15.58 -8.33 -16.92
N ASP A 287 -15.10 -9.50 -17.33
CA ASP A 287 -15.62 -10.30 -18.46
C ASP A 287 -15.51 -9.58 -19.83
N ASN A 288 -14.66 -8.56 -19.95
CA ASN A 288 -14.45 -7.84 -21.20
C ASN A 288 -13.90 -8.72 -22.31
N PHE A 289 -13.15 -9.79 -22.00
CA PHE A 289 -12.65 -10.77 -22.96
C PHE A 289 -13.40 -12.10 -22.82
N ASN A 290 -14.64 -12.14 -23.33
CA ASN A 290 -15.47 -13.34 -23.27
C ASN A 290 -15.58 -14.05 -24.62
N TYR A 291 -15.69 -15.38 -24.59
CA TYR A 291 -15.86 -16.22 -25.78
C TYR A 291 -17.27 -16.15 -26.41
N LYS A 292 -18.13 -15.23 -25.97
CA LYS A 292 -19.54 -15.14 -26.41
C LYS A 292 -19.74 -14.14 -27.55
N THR A 293 -18.79 -13.24 -27.76
CA THR A 293 -18.93 -12.13 -28.71
C THR A 293 -17.73 -12.06 -29.66
N THR A 294 -17.98 -11.92 -30.95
CA THR A 294 -16.93 -11.61 -31.93
C THR A 294 -16.70 -10.10 -31.95
N TYR A 295 -15.48 -9.65 -31.66
CA TYR A 295 -15.12 -8.24 -31.70
C TYR A 295 -14.88 -7.77 -33.14
N SER A 296 -15.30 -6.54 -33.46
CA SER A 296 -14.71 -5.84 -34.60
C SER A 296 -13.26 -5.45 -34.27
N THR A 297 -12.43 -5.21 -35.30
CA THR A 297 -11.05 -4.73 -35.08
C THR A 297 -11.03 -3.43 -34.28
N GLU A 298 -11.96 -2.51 -34.57
CA GLU A 298 -12.05 -1.21 -33.90
C GLU A 298 -12.42 -1.36 -32.42
N ASP A 299 -13.42 -2.19 -32.10
CA ASP A 299 -13.84 -2.41 -30.72
C ASP A 299 -12.77 -3.13 -29.91
N TYR A 300 -12.07 -4.09 -30.52
CA TYR A 300 -10.96 -4.78 -29.87
C TYR A 300 -9.82 -3.81 -29.54
N TYR A 301 -9.44 -2.93 -30.46
CA TYR A 301 -8.40 -1.93 -30.20
C TYR A 301 -8.82 -0.90 -29.15
N LYS A 302 -10.09 -0.49 -29.13
CA LYS A 302 -10.62 0.36 -28.05
C LYS A 302 -10.51 -0.33 -26.69
N LEU A 303 -10.88 -1.61 -26.62
CA LEU A 303 -10.78 -2.40 -25.39
C LEU A 303 -9.33 -2.53 -24.91
N LEU A 304 -8.37 -2.77 -25.80
CA LEU A 304 -6.96 -2.82 -25.42
C LEU A 304 -6.40 -1.47 -24.94
N GLN A 305 -7.03 -0.36 -25.31
CA GLN A 305 -6.65 1.01 -24.93
C GLN A 305 -7.49 1.58 -23.79
N SER A 306 -8.29 0.75 -23.12
CA SER A 306 -9.06 1.13 -21.93
C SER A 306 -8.51 0.44 -20.68
N PRO A 307 -8.93 0.88 -19.47
CA PRO A 307 -8.84 0.04 -18.27
C PRO A 307 -9.56 -1.30 -18.46
N LEU A 308 -9.31 -2.25 -17.55
CA LEU A 308 -9.90 -3.60 -17.57
C LEU A 308 -9.56 -4.38 -18.85
N ASN A 309 -8.39 -4.09 -19.42
CA ASN A 309 -7.84 -4.74 -20.61
C ASN A 309 -6.97 -5.98 -20.28
N GLY A 310 -7.08 -6.48 -19.04
CA GLY A 310 -6.25 -7.55 -18.49
C GLY A 310 -4.92 -7.08 -17.89
N MET A 311 -4.59 -5.79 -17.98
CA MET A 311 -3.52 -5.19 -17.18
C MET A 311 -4.03 -4.88 -15.77
N ALA A 312 -3.09 -4.69 -14.84
CA ALA A 312 -3.45 -4.32 -13.49
C ALA A 312 -4.01 -2.90 -13.43
N ASN A 313 -5.08 -2.72 -12.69
CA ASN A 313 -5.63 -1.42 -12.36
C ASN A 313 -5.84 -1.31 -10.85
N ILE A 314 -5.89 -0.06 -10.35
CA ILE A 314 -6.16 0.21 -8.94
C ILE A 314 -7.67 0.29 -8.73
N PHE A 315 -8.15 -0.47 -7.75
CA PHE A 315 -9.53 -0.50 -7.29
C PHE A 315 -9.63 0.09 -5.89
N TRP A 316 -10.83 0.54 -5.55
CA TRP A 316 -11.15 1.01 -4.21
C TRP A 316 -12.58 0.65 -3.78
N VAL A 317 -12.76 0.54 -2.47
CA VAL A 317 -14.03 0.20 -1.81
C VAL A 317 -14.05 0.76 -0.38
N LYS A 318 -15.19 0.77 0.30
CA LYS A 318 -15.23 1.12 1.74
C LYS A 318 -14.46 0.09 2.57
N SER A 319 -13.56 0.57 3.44
CA SER A 319 -12.75 -0.27 4.33
C SER A 319 -13.60 -1.06 5.35
N GLY A 320 -14.73 -0.51 5.78
CA GLY A 320 -15.66 -1.16 6.70
C GLY A 320 -16.22 -2.49 6.17
N MET A 321 -16.12 -2.76 4.87
CA MET A 321 -16.47 -4.06 4.31
C MET A 321 -15.55 -5.21 4.75
N ILE A 322 -14.30 -4.90 5.10
CA ILE A 322 -13.27 -5.90 5.39
C ILE A 322 -12.79 -5.84 6.84
N ILE A 323 -12.78 -4.65 7.47
CA ILE A 323 -12.26 -4.48 8.83
C ILE A 323 -13.28 -4.83 9.92
N ASN A 324 -14.59 -4.67 9.65
CA ASN A 324 -15.65 -4.83 10.66
C ASN A 324 -16.35 -6.21 10.63
N ARG A 325 -15.66 -7.29 10.23
CA ARG A 325 -16.30 -8.60 9.90
C ARG A 325 -15.82 -9.83 10.66
#